data_AF-V9LBD7-F1
#
_entry.id   AF-V9LBD7-F1
#
_cell.length_a   1.000
_cell.length_b   1.000
_cell.length_c   1.000
_cell.angle_alpha   90.00
_cell.angle_beta   90.00
_cell.angle_gamma   90.00
#
_symmetry.space_group_name_H-M   'P 1'
#
loop_
_entity.id
_entity.type
_entity.pdbx_description
1 polymer ?
#
loop_
_entity_poly.entity_id
_entity_poly.type
_entity_poly.pdbx_seq_one_letter_code
_entity_poly.pdbx_strand_id
1 'polypeptide(L)'
;MGGRVRGGSAPASAVAMEAAAQAMESYRGRDNALRTACYASRLFGGLLVASDGPQRVALGRRLLLLSRELGGCRTVLRLFDSLSVYLQCREYGLGAQEKDSIVRWSSVIINAADQLYYPCEHLAWAADTSIISIQAEGWWTATTLLWGLALATGVVRSFRALLLLRKRLRKSENRGHVQVGDSPTFSRKVYKMEVRAEILNIISNLSDLGNAIHWMPAGFLWSGKFPDWLVGLMGSVSSLIGVYQMSCKKDLRKDL
;
A
#
# COMPACT_ATOMS: atom_id res chain seq x y z
N MET A 1 -26.95 -36.80 -33.34
CA MET A 1 -27.24 -35.37 -33.12
C MET A 1 -26.65 -34.97 -31.78
N GLY A 2 -25.41 -34.46 -31.79
CA GLY A 2 -24.71 -34.03 -30.58
C GLY A 2 -25.28 -32.70 -30.08
N GLY A 3 -25.88 -32.72 -28.88
CA GLY A 3 -26.37 -31.53 -28.20
C GLY A 3 -25.21 -30.60 -27.85
N ARG A 4 -25.21 -29.42 -28.45
CA ARG A 4 -24.28 -28.33 -28.15
C ARG A 4 -24.65 -27.77 -26.76
N VAL A 5 -23.92 -28.17 -25.73
CA VAL A 5 -24.02 -27.57 -24.39
C VAL A 5 -23.63 -26.09 -24.53
N ARG A 6 -24.63 -25.21 -24.40
CA ARG A 6 -24.40 -23.76 -24.28
C ARG A 6 -23.70 -23.53 -22.94
N GLY A 7 -22.44 -23.14 -22.99
CA GLY A 7 -21.74 -22.59 -21.83
C GLY A 7 -22.46 -21.32 -21.39
N GLY A 8 -23.23 -21.41 -20.31
CA GLY A 8 -23.75 -20.24 -19.63
C GLY A 8 -22.58 -19.50 -18.99
N SER A 9 -22.40 -18.23 -19.33
CA SER A 9 -21.49 -17.36 -18.59
C SER A 9 -21.93 -17.34 -17.12
N ALA A 10 -21.00 -17.61 -16.21
CA ALA A 10 -21.27 -17.51 -14.78
C ALA A 10 -21.79 -16.09 -14.44
N PRO A 11 -22.76 -15.95 -13.52
CA PRO A 11 -23.26 -14.64 -13.12
C PRO A 11 -22.11 -13.77 -12.59
N ALA A 12 -22.15 -12.47 -12.87
CA ALA A 12 -21.07 -11.54 -12.51
C ALA A 12 -20.70 -11.57 -11.02
N SER A 13 -21.65 -11.90 -10.15
CA SER A 13 -21.42 -12.10 -8.71
C SER A 13 -20.57 -13.35 -8.40
N ALA A 14 -20.78 -14.45 -9.12
CA ALA A 14 -19.97 -15.67 -8.96
C ALA A 14 -18.53 -15.44 -9.43
N VAL A 15 -18.36 -14.76 -10.57
CA VAL A 15 -17.03 -14.38 -11.08
C VAL A 15 -16.30 -13.45 -10.10
N ALA A 16 -17.02 -12.49 -9.50
CA ALA A 16 -16.45 -11.60 -8.50
C ALA A 16 -16.06 -12.35 -7.21
N MET A 17 -16.89 -13.30 -6.76
CA MET A 17 -16.59 -14.15 -5.61
C MET A 17 -15.38 -15.05 -5.85
N GLU A 18 -15.26 -15.67 -7.02
CA GLU A 18 -14.09 -16.47 -7.39
C GLU A 18 -12.82 -15.63 -7.43
N ALA A 19 -12.87 -14.42 -8.01
CA ALA A 19 -11.75 -13.50 -8.03
C ALA A 19 -11.35 -13.04 -6.62
N ALA A 20 -12.34 -12.84 -5.73
CA ALA A 20 -12.09 -12.53 -4.33
C ALA A 20 -11.45 -13.72 -3.60
N ALA A 21 -11.94 -14.95 -3.82
CA ALA A 21 -11.36 -16.17 -3.25
C ALA A 21 -9.90 -16.36 -3.69
N GLN A 22 -9.61 -16.23 -4.98
CA GLN A 22 -8.23 -16.30 -5.51
C GLN A 22 -7.32 -15.20 -4.95
N ALA A 23 -7.86 -13.99 -4.73
CA ALA A 23 -7.11 -12.94 -4.06
C ALA A 23 -6.80 -13.35 -2.61
N MET A 24 -7.77 -13.89 -1.89
CA MET A 24 -7.63 -14.39 -0.52
C MET A 24 -6.72 -15.62 -0.42
N GLU A 25 -6.49 -16.38 -1.48
CA GLU A 25 -5.49 -17.47 -1.48
C GLU A 25 -4.06 -16.95 -1.58
N SER A 26 -3.87 -15.76 -2.16
CA SER A 26 -2.55 -15.13 -2.24
C SER A 26 -2.17 -14.43 -0.93
N TYR A 27 -0.90 -14.55 -0.54
CA TYR A 27 -0.36 -13.86 0.64
C TYR A 27 -0.64 -12.34 0.60
N ARG A 28 -0.33 -11.69 -0.53
CA ARG A 28 -0.55 -10.24 -0.71
C ARG A 28 -2.03 -9.85 -0.68
N GLY A 29 -2.92 -10.71 -1.17
CA GLY A 29 -4.36 -10.44 -1.09
C GLY A 29 -4.89 -10.55 0.33
N ARG A 30 -4.42 -11.53 1.12
CA ARG A 30 -4.75 -11.64 2.56
C ARG A 30 -4.28 -10.43 3.34
N ASP A 31 -3.02 -10.02 3.19
CA ASP A 31 -2.51 -8.84 3.91
C ASP A 31 -3.32 -7.59 3.57
N ASN A 32 -3.63 -7.35 2.30
CA ASN A 32 -4.46 -6.21 1.89
C ASN A 32 -5.89 -6.29 2.42
N ALA A 33 -6.50 -7.47 2.47
CA ALA A 33 -7.83 -7.66 3.04
C ALA A 33 -7.82 -7.37 4.55
N LEU A 34 -6.85 -7.92 5.28
CA LEU A 34 -6.66 -7.66 6.71
C LEU A 34 -6.40 -6.17 6.97
N ARG A 35 -5.57 -5.52 6.14
CA ARG A 35 -5.28 -4.09 6.22
C ARG A 35 -6.55 -3.25 6.02
N THR A 36 -7.31 -3.57 4.99
CA THR A 36 -8.55 -2.86 4.65
C THR A 36 -9.56 -3.01 5.78
N ALA A 37 -9.76 -4.23 6.29
CA ALA A 37 -10.63 -4.49 7.43
C ALA A 37 -10.16 -3.74 8.69
N CYS A 38 -8.85 -3.77 8.99
CA CYS A 38 -8.24 -3.09 10.12
C CYS A 38 -8.55 -1.59 10.12
N TYR A 39 -8.28 -0.89 9.01
CA TYR A 39 -8.50 0.55 8.94
C TYR A 39 -9.97 0.93 8.77
N ALA A 40 -10.78 0.12 8.09
CA ALA A 40 -12.22 0.33 8.02
C ALA A 40 -12.86 0.21 9.42
N SER A 41 -12.51 -0.82 10.18
CA SER A 41 -12.94 -0.97 11.58
C SER A 41 -12.47 0.20 12.43
N ARG A 42 -11.25 0.72 12.23
CA ARG A 42 -10.77 1.91 12.94
C ARG A 42 -11.57 3.17 12.58
N LEU A 43 -11.86 3.36 11.30
CA LEU A 43 -12.64 4.49 10.78
C LEU A 43 -14.04 4.50 11.39
N PHE A 44 -14.79 3.42 11.20
CA PHE A 44 -16.16 3.33 11.71
C PHE A 44 -16.20 3.28 13.24
N GLY A 45 -15.24 2.61 13.86
CA GLY A 45 -15.08 2.60 15.31
C GLY A 45 -14.90 3.99 15.89
N GLY A 46 -13.98 4.78 15.31
CA GLY A 46 -13.73 6.16 15.71
C GLY A 46 -14.92 7.08 15.48
N LEU A 47 -15.64 6.95 14.35
CA LEU A 47 -16.85 7.74 14.08
C LEU A 47 -17.97 7.43 15.07
N LEU A 48 -18.15 6.15 15.43
CA LEU A 48 -19.19 5.72 16.37
C LEU A 48 -18.87 6.13 17.81
N VAL A 49 -17.60 6.13 18.21
CA VAL A 49 -17.18 6.66 19.53
C VAL A 49 -17.34 8.18 19.60
N ALA A 50 -17.15 8.89 18.49
CA ALA A 50 -17.38 10.33 18.40
C ALA A 50 -18.88 10.71 18.32
N SER A 51 -19.79 9.74 18.22
CA SER A 51 -21.23 9.97 18.12
C SER A 51 -21.92 9.88 19.49
N ASP A 52 -23.08 10.52 19.61
CA ASP A 52 -23.93 10.39 20.80
C ASP A 52 -24.68 9.05 20.83
N GLY A 53 -24.76 8.44 22.01
CA GLY A 53 -25.55 7.23 22.25
C GLY A 53 -24.73 6.07 22.84
N PRO A 54 -25.10 5.54 24.02
CA PRO A 54 -24.34 4.47 24.69
C PRO A 54 -24.11 3.22 23.84
N GLN A 55 -25.11 2.81 23.05
CA GLN A 55 -25.02 1.64 22.17
C GLN A 55 -24.03 1.85 21.02
N ARG A 56 -24.00 3.05 20.42
CA ARG A 56 -23.07 3.40 19.32
C ARG A 56 -21.65 3.43 19.83
N VAL A 57 -21.41 4.05 20.98
CA VAL A 57 -20.08 4.09 21.63
C VAL A 57 -19.60 2.68 21.97
N ALA A 58 -20.48 1.81 22.49
CA ALA A 58 -20.14 0.42 22.79
C ALA A 58 -19.73 -0.36 21.53
N LEU A 59 -20.49 -0.21 20.43
CA LEU A 59 -20.14 -0.82 19.14
C LEU A 59 -18.82 -0.24 18.59
N GLY A 60 -18.63 1.08 18.70
CA GLY A 60 -17.41 1.76 18.26
C GLY A 60 -16.16 1.23 18.96
N ARG A 61 -16.22 1.05 20.29
CA ARG A 61 -15.12 0.44 21.07
C ARG A 61 -14.81 -0.99 20.62
N ARG A 62 -15.83 -1.80 20.29
CA ARG A 62 -15.63 -3.16 19.77
C ARG A 62 -14.95 -3.16 18.40
N LEU A 63 -15.30 -2.22 17.52
CA LEU A 63 -14.64 -2.07 16.22
C LEU A 63 -13.19 -1.58 16.35
N LEU A 64 -12.90 -0.70 17.31
CA LEU A 64 -11.52 -0.29 17.62
C LEU A 64 -10.70 -1.46 18.17
N LEU A 65 -11.30 -2.32 19.01
CA LEU A 65 -10.65 -3.56 19.47
C LEU A 65 -10.37 -4.49 18.29
N LEU A 66 -11.35 -4.72 17.41
CA LEU A 66 -11.15 -5.52 16.19
C LEU A 66 -10.02 -4.96 15.32
N SER A 67 -9.96 -3.63 15.13
CA SER A 67 -8.87 -2.98 14.41
C SER A 67 -7.51 -3.28 15.03
N ARG A 68 -7.39 -3.22 16.36
CA ARG A 68 -6.15 -3.55 17.08
C ARG A 68 -5.73 -5.00 16.84
N GLU A 69 -6.64 -5.95 16.99
CA GLU A 69 -6.36 -7.38 16.78
C GLU A 69 -5.94 -7.69 15.33
N LEU A 70 -6.62 -7.08 14.35
CA LEU A 70 -6.24 -7.21 12.94
C LEU A 70 -4.85 -6.61 12.67
N GLY A 71 -4.53 -5.46 13.27
CA GLY A 71 -3.22 -4.85 13.19
C GLY A 71 -2.12 -5.77 13.74
N GLY A 72 -2.34 -6.34 14.93
CA GLY A 72 -1.44 -7.31 15.56
C GLY A 72 -1.27 -8.59 14.72
N CYS A 73 -2.35 -9.13 14.17
CA CYS A 73 -2.30 -10.27 13.26
C CYS A 73 -1.40 -10.01 12.05
N ARG A 74 -1.49 -8.80 11.46
CA ARG A 74 -0.63 -8.42 10.34
C ARG A 74 0.85 -8.35 10.74
N THR A 75 1.16 -7.86 11.93
CA THR A 75 2.53 -7.88 12.46
C THR A 75 3.08 -9.30 12.56
N VAL A 76 2.29 -10.25 13.04
CA VAL A 76 2.69 -11.67 13.11
C VAL A 76 2.87 -12.26 11.70
N LEU A 77 1.99 -11.97 10.75
CA LEU A 77 2.14 -12.45 9.37
C LEU A 77 3.40 -11.90 8.69
N ARG A 78 3.77 -10.64 8.97
CA ARG A 78 4.98 -10.00 8.47
C ARG A 78 6.28 -10.61 9.00
N LEU A 79 6.24 -11.53 9.96
CA LEU A 79 7.40 -12.38 10.31
C LEU A 79 7.94 -13.15 9.10
N PHE A 80 7.08 -13.45 8.13
CA PHE A 80 7.45 -14.19 6.92
C PHE A 80 7.80 -13.30 5.72
N ASP A 81 7.81 -11.97 5.88
CA ASP A 81 8.09 -11.04 4.78
C ASP A 81 9.58 -10.91 4.44
N SER A 82 10.48 -11.21 5.39
CA SER A 82 11.91 -10.90 5.27
C SER A 82 12.56 -11.47 4.01
N LEU A 83 12.19 -12.69 3.61
CA LEU A 83 12.72 -13.31 2.39
C LEU A 83 12.22 -12.59 1.12
N SER A 84 10.94 -12.21 1.09
CA SER A 84 10.36 -11.53 -0.07
C SER A 84 10.98 -10.15 -0.29
N VAL A 85 11.24 -9.42 0.79
CA VAL A 85 11.85 -8.08 0.78
C VAL A 85 13.32 -8.18 0.41
N TYR A 86 14.03 -9.19 0.92
CA TYR A 86 15.41 -9.48 0.53
C TYR A 86 15.53 -9.76 -0.98
N LEU A 87 14.66 -10.62 -1.52
CA LEU A 87 14.66 -10.93 -2.94
C LEU A 87 14.38 -9.68 -3.79
N GLN A 88 13.44 -8.84 -3.36
CA GLN A 88 13.16 -7.56 -4.02
C GLN A 88 14.36 -6.62 -4.01
N CYS A 89 15.04 -6.48 -2.86
CA CYS A 89 16.26 -5.67 -2.76
C CYS A 89 17.37 -6.22 -3.65
N ARG A 90 17.54 -7.55 -3.70
CA ARG A 90 18.54 -8.22 -4.52
C ARG A 90 18.26 -8.04 -6.02
N GLU A 91 17.02 -8.19 -6.45
CA GLU A 91 16.61 -7.98 -7.84
C GLU A 91 16.80 -6.52 -8.27
N TYR A 92 16.49 -5.57 -7.38
CA TYR A 92 16.67 -4.16 -7.66
C TYR A 92 18.14 -3.72 -7.64
N GLY A 93 18.94 -4.30 -6.75
CA GLY A 93 20.34 -3.93 -6.52
C GLY A 93 20.51 -2.44 -6.23
N LEU A 94 21.46 -1.81 -6.93
CA LEU A 94 21.70 -0.36 -6.87
C LEU A 94 20.89 0.43 -7.93
N GLY A 95 19.87 -0.20 -8.53
CA GLY A 95 18.95 0.45 -9.47
C GLY A 95 19.55 0.74 -10.85
N ALA A 96 20.40 -0.16 -11.37
CA ALA A 96 21.03 -0.01 -12.68
C ALA A 96 20.01 0.16 -13.83
N GLN A 97 18.80 -0.40 -13.69
CA GLN A 97 17.71 -0.24 -14.65
C GLN A 97 17.14 1.21 -14.74
N GLU A 98 17.34 2.04 -13.72
CA GLU A 98 16.77 3.38 -13.69
C GLU A 98 17.63 4.39 -14.43
N LYS A 99 17.07 5.16 -15.36
CA LYS A 99 17.81 6.21 -16.08
C LYS A 99 17.93 7.52 -15.31
N ASP A 100 16.98 7.82 -14.41
CA ASP A 100 16.96 9.06 -13.64
C ASP A 100 17.53 8.81 -12.23
N SER A 101 18.54 9.60 -11.86
CA SER A 101 19.25 9.41 -10.59
C SER A 101 18.38 9.62 -9.36
N ILE A 102 17.40 10.53 -9.40
CA ILE A 102 16.51 10.77 -8.25
C ILE A 102 15.61 9.56 -8.05
N VAL A 103 14.98 9.06 -9.12
CA VAL A 103 14.16 7.83 -9.04
C VAL A 103 15.00 6.65 -8.54
N ARG A 104 16.22 6.48 -9.06
CA ARG A 104 17.15 5.43 -8.64
C ARG A 104 17.45 5.47 -7.15
N TRP A 105 18.00 6.58 -6.67
CA TRP A 105 18.44 6.69 -5.28
C TRP A 105 17.26 6.70 -4.30
N SER A 106 16.12 7.30 -4.67
CA SER A 106 14.90 7.18 -3.87
C SER A 106 14.47 5.72 -3.70
N SER A 107 14.49 4.91 -4.76
CA SER A 107 14.15 3.50 -4.66
C SER A 107 15.16 2.69 -3.84
N VAL A 108 16.46 3.00 -3.94
CA VAL A 108 17.49 2.37 -3.08
C VAL A 108 17.24 2.69 -1.60
N ILE A 109 16.92 3.94 -1.28
CA ILE A 109 16.60 4.37 0.10
C ILE A 109 15.33 3.66 0.60
N ILE A 110 14.27 3.59 -0.22
CA ILE A 110 13.03 2.87 0.12
C ILE A 110 13.34 1.40 0.42
N ASN A 111 14.05 0.72 -0.47
CA ASN A 111 14.42 -0.69 -0.28
C ASN A 111 15.25 -0.90 1.00
N ALA A 112 16.22 -0.02 1.28
CA ALA A 112 17.02 -0.10 2.49
C ALA A 112 16.17 0.12 3.76
N ALA A 113 15.25 1.10 3.72
CA ALA A 113 14.34 1.36 4.82
C ALA A 113 13.40 0.17 5.06
N ASP A 114 12.82 -0.41 4.01
CA ASP A 114 11.96 -1.59 4.09
C ASP A 114 12.74 -2.80 4.62
N GLN A 115 13.98 -3.01 4.18
CA GLN A 115 14.83 -4.12 4.66
C GLN A 115 15.13 -4.03 6.17
N LEU A 116 15.33 -2.81 6.68
CA LEU A 116 15.57 -2.56 8.11
C LEU A 116 14.28 -2.52 8.94
N TYR A 117 13.15 -2.15 8.32
CA TYR A 117 11.86 -2.03 8.97
C TYR A 117 11.44 -3.34 9.65
N TYR A 118 11.53 -4.46 8.92
CA TYR A 118 11.03 -5.74 9.41
C TYR A 118 11.79 -6.27 10.63
N PRO A 119 13.14 -6.33 10.65
CA PRO A 119 13.87 -6.70 11.85
C PRO A 119 13.55 -5.81 13.06
N CYS A 120 13.43 -4.50 12.88
CA CYS A 120 13.05 -3.59 13.95
C CYS A 120 11.64 -3.89 14.46
N GLU A 121 10.68 -4.14 13.57
CA GLU A 121 9.31 -4.48 13.93
C GLU A 121 9.23 -5.82 14.68
N HIS A 122 10.00 -6.82 14.24
CA HIS A 122 10.03 -8.13 14.88
C HIS A 122 10.61 -8.04 16.30
N LEU A 123 11.66 -7.25 16.49
CA LEU A 123 12.22 -6.98 17.82
C LEU A 123 11.23 -6.22 18.69
N ALA A 124 10.53 -5.21 18.15
CA ALA A 124 9.51 -4.46 18.87
C ALA A 124 8.36 -5.36 19.33
N TRP A 125 7.86 -6.21 18.43
CA TRP A 125 6.79 -7.17 18.73
C TRP A 125 7.23 -8.26 19.73
N ALA A 126 8.42 -8.82 19.57
CA ALA A 126 8.94 -9.84 20.48
C ALA A 126 9.18 -9.27 21.89
N ALA A 127 9.61 -8.01 21.98
CA ALA A 127 9.74 -7.30 23.24
C ALA A 127 8.38 -7.02 23.89
N ASP A 128 7.40 -6.55 23.12
CA ASP A 128 6.04 -6.23 23.60
C ASP A 128 5.29 -7.49 24.10
N THR A 129 5.57 -8.65 23.48
CA THR A 129 5.05 -9.96 23.90
C THR A 129 5.89 -10.62 25.00
N SER A 130 6.93 -9.96 25.50
CA SER A 130 7.85 -10.49 26.52
C SER A 130 8.56 -11.79 26.13
N ILE A 131 8.66 -12.10 24.84
CA ILE A 131 9.49 -13.20 24.31
C ILE A 131 10.98 -12.88 24.56
N ILE A 132 11.34 -11.60 24.47
CA ILE A 132 12.68 -11.08 24.76
C ILE A 132 12.61 -9.94 25.77
N SER A 133 13.58 -9.87 26.67
CA SER A 133 13.63 -8.88 27.75
C SER A 133 14.37 -7.60 27.35
N ILE A 134 13.86 -6.89 26.34
CA ILE A 134 14.37 -5.58 25.91
C ILE A 134 13.24 -4.53 25.87
N GLN A 135 13.57 -3.24 25.82
CA GLN A 135 12.56 -2.18 25.77
C GLN A 135 11.91 -2.09 24.36
N ALA A 136 10.61 -2.33 24.27
CA ALA A 136 9.88 -2.32 22.99
C ALA A 136 9.74 -0.93 22.34
N GLU A 137 9.60 0.13 23.15
CA GLU A 137 9.29 1.49 22.69
C GLU A 137 10.31 2.05 21.68
N GLY A 138 11.60 1.84 21.93
CA GLY A 138 12.66 2.29 21.02
C GLY A 138 12.59 1.60 19.65
N TRP A 139 12.27 0.30 19.64
CA TRP A 139 12.11 -0.47 18.42
C TRP A 139 10.85 -0.08 17.65
N TRP A 140 9.71 0.14 18.32
CA TRP A 140 8.50 0.67 17.69
C TRP A 140 8.72 2.05 17.06
N THR A 141 9.50 2.90 17.74
CA THR A 141 9.90 4.21 17.21
C THR A 141 10.77 4.05 15.96
N ALA A 142 11.77 3.17 15.99
CA ALA A 142 12.63 2.91 14.84
C ALA A 142 11.83 2.37 13.62
N THR A 143 10.92 1.43 13.85
CA THR A 143 9.99 0.91 12.84
C THR A 143 9.15 2.03 12.22
N THR A 144 8.56 2.89 13.03
CA THR A 144 7.76 4.03 12.56
C THR A 144 8.59 5.04 11.78
N LEU A 145 9.84 5.31 12.21
CA LEU A 145 10.81 6.17 11.51
C LEU A 145 11.19 5.62 10.14
N LEU A 146 11.55 4.34 10.06
CA LEU A 146 11.90 3.68 8.81
C LEU A 146 10.72 3.69 7.83
N TRP A 147 9.52 3.40 8.32
CA TRP A 147 8.30 3.47 7.52
C TRP A 147 8.03 4.90 7.02
N GLY A 148 8.10 5.89 7.91
CA GLY A 148 7.95 7.30 7.56
C GLY A 148 8.97 7.77 6.51
N LEU A 149 10.23 7.34 6.63
CA LEU A 149 11.29 7.61 5.65
C LEU A 149 10.98 6.99 4.29
N ALA A 150 10.56 5.73 4.25
CA ALA A 150 10.17 5.04 3.03
C ALA A 150 9.00 5.75 2.34
N LEU A 151 7.99 6.16 3.10
CA LEU A 151 6.81 6.87 2.59
C LEU A 151 7.17 8.25 2.03
N ALA A 152 7.91 9.07 2.79
CA ALA A 152 8.34 10.39 2.34
C ALA A 152 9.20 10.29 1.06
N THR A 153 10.13 9.34 1.03
CA THR A 153 10.95 9.06 -0.15
C THR A 153 10.11 8.54 -1.31
N GLY A 154 9.08 7.74 -1.04
CA GLY A 154 8.11 7.24 -2.01
C GLY A 154 7.30 8.36 -2.68
N VAL A 155 6.92 9.40 -1.92
CA VAL A 155 6.30 10.61 -2.49
C VAL A 155 7.25 11.31 -3.46
N VAL A 156 8.52 11.53 -3.04
CA VAL A 156 9.54 12.16 -3.89
C VAL A 156 9.76 11.36 -5.18
N ARG A 157 9.93 10.03 -5.07
CA ARG A 157 10.11 9.12 -6.21
C ARG A 157 8.95 9.23 -7.20
N SER A 158 7.72 9.11 -6.70
CA SER A 158 6.49 9.08 -7.52
C SER A 158 6.25 10.43 -8.18
N PHE A 159 6.51 11.53 -7.46
CA PHE A 159 6.42 12.88 -8.01
C PHE A 159 7.46 13.11 -9.11
N ARG A 160 8.71 12.68 -8.90
CA ARG A 160 9.76 12.75 -9.93
C ARG A 160 9.39 11.94 -11.16
N ALA A 161 8.91 10.71 -10.98
CA ALA A 161 8.44 9.86 -12.07
C ALA A 161 7.33 10.54 -12.87
N LEU A 162 6.35 11.16 -12.21
CA LEU A 162 5.28 11.91 -12.85
C LEU A 162 5.80 13.10 -13.68
N LEU A 163 6.79 13.85 -13.19
CA LEU A 163 7.42 14.93 -13.95
C LEU A 163 8.16 14.41 -15.18
N LEU A 164 8.86 13.28 -15.07
CA LEU A 164 9.55 12.64 -16.19
C LEU A 164 8.57 12.15 -17.25
N LEU A 165 7.45 11.54 -16.84
CA LEU A 165 6.36 11.13 -17.73
C LEU A 165 5.82 12.33 -18.52
N ARG A 166 5.49 13.42 -17.83
CA ARG A 166 5.02 14.66 -18.48
C ARG A 166 6.06 15.22 -19.47
N LYS A 167 7.34 15.19 -19.12
CA LYS A 167 8.44 15.63 -20.00
C LYS A 167 8.58 14.74 -21.23
N ARG A 168 8.44 13.42 -21.08
CA ARG A 168 8.48 12.46 -22.20
C ARG A 168 7.32 12.71 -23.18
N LEU A 169 6.10 12.93 -22.66
CA LEU A 169 4.94 13.25 -23.50
C LEU A 169 5.15 14.54 -24.30
N ARG A 170 5.54 15.64 -23.65
CA ARG A 170 5.81 16.92 -24.33
C ARG A 170 6.88 16.79 -25.41
N LYS A 171 7.96 16.04 -25.13
CA LYS A 171 9.00 15.77 -26.12
C LYS A 171 8.50 14.88 -27.27
N SER A 172 7.55 13.99 -27.03
CA SER A 172 6.94 13.17 -28.07
C SER A 172 6.02 14.00 -28.95
N GLU A 173 5.24 14.89 -28.36
CA GLU A 173 4.35 15.82 -29.06
C GLU A 173 5.14 16.80 -29.94
N ASN A 174 6.21 17.40 -29.40
CA ASN A 174 7.08 18.31 -30.17
C ASN A 174 7.88 17.60 -31.28
N ARG A 175 8.07 16.28 -31.19
CA ARG A 175 8.74 15.46 -32.23
C ARG A 175 7.75 14.80 -33.19
N GLY A 176 6.46 14.99 -32.97
CA GLY A 176 5.33 14.32 -33.64
C GLY A 176 5.02 14.77 -35.07
N HIS A 177 6.04 15.08 -35.89
CA HIS A 177 5.93 15.10 -37.35
C HIS A 177 6.63 13.91 -38.04
N VAL A 178 7.25 12.96 -37.30
CA VAL A 178 7.92 11.81 -37.94
C VAL A 178 7.59 10.47 -37.26
N GLN A 179 6.65 9.77 -37.90
CA GLN A 179 6.52 8.34 -38.25
C GLN A 179 6.49 7.22 -37.18
N VAL A 180 5.40 6.41 -37.16
CA VAL A 180 5.15 5.09 -37.82
C VAL A 180 5.85 3.93 -37.10
N GLY A 181 5.07 3.06 -36.45
CA GLY A 181 5.58 1.77 -35.94
C GLY A 181 4.72 1.09 -34.89
N ASP A 182 4.15 1.83 -33.93
CA ASP A 182 3.31 1.27 -32.85
C ASP A 182 1.94 1.95 -32.80
N SER A 183 0.89 1.19 -32.48
CA SER A 183 -0.48 1.73 -32.39
C SER A 183 -0.51 2.93 -31.43
N PRO A 184 -0.75 4.17 -31.92
CA PRO A 184 -0.70 5.39 -31.09
C PRO A 184 -1.70 5.36 -29.94
N THR A 185 -2.73 4.53 -30.05
CA THR A 185 -3.73 4.29 -29.01
C THR A 185 -3.17 3.50 -27.81
N PHE A 186 -2.30 2.51 -28.04
CA PHE A 186 -1.70 1.68 -26.99
C PHE A 186 -0.72 2.51 -26.14
N SER A 187 0.17 3.27 -26.79
CA SER A 187 1.11 4.16 -26.11
C SER A 187 0.41 5.22 -25.22
N ARG A 188 -0.69 5.80 -25.70
CA ARG A 188 -1.50 6.75 -24.91
C ARG A 188 -2.21 6.09 -23.73
N LYS A 189 -2.69 4.85 -23.87
CA LYS A 189 -3.30 4.08 -22.77
C LYS A 189 -2.27 3.76 -21.69
N VAL A 190 -1.09 3.24 -22.07
CA VAL A 190 0.02 2.94 -21.15
C VAL A 190 0.45 4.20 -20.39
N TYR A 191 0.66 5.32 -21.09
CA TYR A 191 0.99 6.59 -20.46
C TYR A 191 -0.05 7.03 -19.40
N LYS A 192 -1.35 6.94 -19.73
CA LYS A 192 -2.42 7.29 -18.78
C LYS A 192 -2.42 6.37 -17.57
N MET A 193 -2.13 5.08 -17.75
CA MET A 193 -2.02 4.11 -16.67
C MET A 193 -0.82 4.42 -15.76
N GLU A 194 0.35 4.71 -16.31
CA GLU A 194 1.55 5.10 -15.54
C GLU A 194 1.32 6.39 -14.74
N VAL A 195 0.74 7.42 -15.37
CA VAL A 195 0.40 8.69 -14.69
C VAL A 195 -0.58 8.45 -13.55
N ARG A 196 -1.63 7.65 -13.77
CA ARG A 196 -2.60 7.31 -12.72
C ARG A 196 -1.92 6.53 -11.59
N ALA A 197 -1.07 5.57 -11.91
CA ALA A 197 -0.34 4.79 -10.92
C ALA A 197 0.52 5.70 -10.03
N GLU A 198 1.27 6.63 -10.60
CA GLU A 198 2.11 7.53 -9.80
C GLU A 198 1.30 8.55 -8.98
N ILE A 199 0.16 9.04 -9.48
CA ILE A 199 -0.75 9.88 -8.68
C ILE A 199 -1.30 9.09 -7.49
N LEU A 200 -1.74 7.86 -7.72
CA LEU A 200 -2.25 6.99 -6.67
C LEU A 200 -1.17 6.65 -5.64
N ASN A 201 0.07 6.42 -6.07
CA ASN A 201 1.21 6.23 -5.17
C ASN A 201 1.46 7.45 -4.29
N ILE A 202 1.38 8.66 -4.85
CA ILE A 202 1.52 9.91 -4.07
C ILE A 202 0.43 9.99 -3.00
N ILE A 203 -0.83 9.79 -3.37
CA ILE A 203 -1.96 9.86 -2.43
C ILE A 203 -1.80 8.81 -1.33
N SER A 204 -1.53 7.55 -1.71
CA SER A 204 -1.34 6.44 -0.78
C SER A 204 -0.22 6.72 0.22
N ASN A 205 0.95 7.14 -0.28
CA ASN A 205 2.11 7.43 0.56
C ASN A 205 1.87 8.63 1.49
N LEU A 206 1.18 9.68 1.02
CA LEU A 206 0.83 10.83 1.86
C LEU A 206 -0.18 10.48 2.96
N SER A 207 -1.20 9.67 2.63
CA SER A 207 -2.15 9.18 3.62
C SER A 207 -1.45 8.37 4.71
N ASP A 208 -0.60 7.43 4.32
CA ASP A 208 0.16 6.61 5.27
C ASP A 208 1.21 7.42 6.04
N LEU A 209 1.82 8.42 5.42
CA LEU A 209 2.76 9.32 6.10
C LEU A 209 2.05 10.14 7.18
N GLY A 210 0.80 10.54 6.93
CA GLY A 210 -0.08 11.14 7.93
C GLY A 210 -0.18 10.27 9.19
N ASN A 211 -0.42 8.98 9.01
CA ASN A 211 -0.51 7.99 10.08
C ASN A 211 0.85 7.71 10.74
N ALA A 212 1.91 7.59 9.95
CA ALA A 212 3.27 7.38 10.46
C ALA A 212 3.66 8.52 11.42
N ILE A 213 3.43 9.77 11.03
CA ILE A 213 3.72 10.96 11.86
C ILE A 213 2.83 10.97 13.11
N HIS A 214 1.57 10.58 13.01
CA HIS A 214 0.68 10.46 14.16
C HIS A 214 1.22 9.47 15.21
N TRP A 215 1.86 8.37 14.79
CA TRP A 215 2.43 7.35 15.67
C TRP A 215 3.88 7.62 16.14
N MET A 216 4.49 8.73 15.72
CA MET A 216 5.80 9.15 16.22
C MET A 216 5.78 9.54 17.70
N PRO A 217 6.94 9.65 18.37
CA PRO A 217 7.03 10.18 19.73
C PRO A 217 6.45 11.60 19.86
N ALA A 218 5.97 11.92 21.06
CA ALA A 218 5.36 13.21 21.36
C ALA A 218 6.34 14.37 21.07
N GLY A 219 5.80 15.48 20.54
CA GLY A 219 6.58 16.65 20.14
C GLY A 219 7.05 16.65 18.69
N PHE A 220 6.90 15.54 17.95
CA PHE A 220 7.16 15.49 16.52
C PHE A 220 5.91 15.86 15.71
N LEU A 221 5.91 17.04 15.06
CA LEU A 221 4.82 17.52 14.19
C LEU A 221 3.42 17.38 14.84
N TRP A 222 2.55 16.55 14.26
CA TRP A 222 1.19 16.25 14.77
C TRP A 222 1.07 14.89 15.45
N SER A 223 2.18 14.36 15.99
CA SER A 223 2.18 13.13 16.80
C SER A 223 1.06 13.14 17.85
N GLY A 224 0.30 12.04 17.89
CA GLY A 224 -0.82 11.86 18.82
C GLY A 224 -2.04 12.75 18.58
N LYS A 225 -2.06 13.61 17.54
CA LYS A 225 -3.16 14.58 17.33
C LYS A 225 -4.32 14.07 16.48
N PHE A 226 -4.14 13.02 15.69
CA PHE A 226 -5.23 12.49 14.87
C PHE A 226 -6.23 11.72 15.73
N PRO A 227 -7.54 11.98 15.60
CA PRO A 227 -8.56 11.10 16.17
C PRO A 227 -8.60 9.76 15.42
N ASP A 228 -9.10 8.71 16.08
CA ASP A 228 -9.12 7.34 15.52
C ASP A 228 -9.77 7.25 14.14
N TRP A 229 -10.86 7.99 13.92
CA TRP A 229 -11.56 7.99 12.64
C TRP A 229 -10.67 8.54 11.52
N LEU A 230 -9.82 9.53 11.79
CA LEU A 230 -8.93 10.12 10.79
C LEU A 230 -7.79 9.17 10.46
N VAL A 231 -7.23 8.50 11.47
CA VAL A 231 -6.23 7.44 11.28
C VAL A 231 -6.80 6.31 10.41
N GLY A 232 -8.04 5.90 10.73
CA GLY A 232 -8.80 4.92 9.96
C GLY A 232 -9.09 5.38 8.53
N LEU A 233 -9.45 6.64 8.31
CA LEU A 233 -9.71 7.21 6.99
C LEU A 233 -8.46 7.14 6.11
N MET A 234 -7.34 7.67 6.61
CA MET A 234 -6.07 7.68 5.88
C MET A 234 -5.62 6.28 5.50
N GLY A 235 -5.66 5.34 6.46
CA GLY A 235 -5.31 3.95 6.19
C GLY A 235 -6.30 3.24 5.26
N SER A 236 -7.59 3.59 5.30
CA SER A 236 -8.59 3.04 4.37
C SER A 236 -8.37 3.52 2.95
N VAL A 237 -8.05 4.81 2.76
CA VAL A 237 -7.72 5.38 1.44
C VAL A 237 -6.53 4.66 0.81
N SER A 238 -5.40 4.54 1.53
CA SER A 238 -4.21 3.85 1.02
C SER A 238 -4.47 2.36 0.73
N SER A 239 -5.27 1.70 1.57
CA SER A 239 -5.63 0.29 1.38
C SER A 239 -6.49 0.05 0.15
N LEU A 240 -7.51 0.90 -0.07
CA LEU A 240 -8.37 0.81 -1.25
C LEU A 240 -7.59 1.12 -2.53
N ILE A 241 -6.64 2.05 -2.49
CA ILE A 241 -5.70 2.29 -3.60
C ILE A 241 -4.89 1.02 -3.89
N GLY A 242 -4.37 0.36 -2.86
CA GLY A 242 -3.63 -0.91 -3.00
C GLY A 242 -4.47 -2.00 -3.67
N VAL A 243 -5.71 -2.19 -3.22
CA VAL A 243 -6.67 -3.14 -3.83
C VAL A 243 -6.92 -2.80 -5.31
N TYR A 244 -7.18 -1.53 -5.60
CA TYR A 244 -7.41 -1.06 -6.97
C TYR A 244 -6.20 -1.32 -7.89
N GLN A 245 -4.98 -0.97 -7.44
CA GLN A 245 -3.76 -1.18 -8.21
C GLN A 245 -3.45 -2.66 -8.45
N MET A 246 -3.74 -3.54 -7.49
CA MET A 246 -3.59 -4.99 -7.69
C MET A 246 -4.55 -5.53 -8.77
N SER A 247 -5.80 -5.08 -8.77
CA SER A 247 -6.78 -5.46 -9.79
C SER A 247 -6.34 -4.99 -11.18
N CYS A 248 -5.93 -3.73 -11.32
CA CYS A 248 -5.43 -3.22 -12.60
C CYS A 248 -4.17 -3.95 -13.11
N LYS A 249 -3.25 -4.35 -12.22
CA LYS A 249 -2.06 -5.13 -12.62
C LYS A 249 -2.42 -6.53 -13.13
N LYS A 250 -3.46 -7.16 -12.57
CA LYS A 250 -3.95 -8.47 -13.03
C LYS A 250 -4.56 -8.36 -14.43
N ASP A 251 -5.32 -7.31 -14.70
CA ASP A 251 -5.92 -7.08 -16.01
C ASP A 251 -4.84 -6.84 -17.08
N LEU A 252 -3.84 -6.01 -16.78
CA LEU A 252 -2.73 -5.75 -17.69
C LEU A 252 -1.94 -7.02 -18.07
N ARG A 253 -1.76 -7.96 -17.13
CA ARG A 253 -1.06 -9.23 -17.40
C ARG A 253 -1.88 -10.17 -18.29
N LYS A 254 -3.20 -10.03 -18.35
CA LYS A 254 -4.04 -10.82 -19.27
C LYS A 254 -4.02 -10.27 -20.70
N ASP A 255 -3.68 -9.00 -20.85
CA ASP A 255 -3.62 -8.29 -22.14
C ASP A 255 -2.23 -8.35 -22.81
N LEU A 256 -1.23 -8.94 -22.14
CA LEU A 256 0.15 -9.17 -22.62
C LEU A 256 0.37 -10.64 -22.96
#